data_AF-A0A969Z6X9-F1
#
_entry.id   AF-A0A969Z6X9-F1
#
_cell.length_a   1.000
_cell.length_b   1.000
_cell.length_c   1.000
_cell.angle_alpha   90.00
_cell.angle_beta   90.00
_cell.angle_gamma   90.00
#
_symmetry.space_group_name_H-M   'P 1'
#
loop_
_entity.id
_entity.type
_entity.pdbx_description
1 polymer ?
#
loop_
_entity_poly.entity_id
_entity_poly.type
_entity_poly.pdbx_seq_one_letter_code
_entity_poly.pdbx_strand_id
1 'polypeptide(L)'
;SKSYTFPEAKGEIELKFYMKDDGTIVYYEFLKYEHSKGAFQRRVIEFLDTFIGTKTDDITQTIADNKGLYARSTETVDNIIVPILLEIQEANKGPLAIAFGNYTIEEDATFTSTEIISKKELIEGDSNGFAYTGSKSYTFPEAKGEIELKFYMKDDGTIVYYEFLKYEHSKGGFQKRIIEFLDTFIGTKAENITQTIADNKGLYSRSTETAENIIVPILLAIETEVK
;
A
#
# COMPACT_ATOMS: atom_id res chain seq x y z
N SER A 1 -3.26 -22.04 -11.44
CA SER A 1 -2.75 -22.03 -12.83
C SER A 1 -3.88 -21.65 -13.76
N LYS A 2 -3.61 -20.85 -14.81
CA LYS A 2 -4.54 -20.58 -15.92
C LYS A 2 -3.89 -21.10 -17.20
N SER A 3 -4.67 -21.75 -18.06
CA SER A 3 -4.22 -22.34 -19.32
C SER A 3 -4.92 -21.65 -20.49
N TYR A 4 -4.18 -21.29 -21.52
CA TYR A 4 -4.67 -20.63 -22.74
C TYR A 4 -4.25 -21.47 -23.96
N THR A 5 -5.17 -21.72 -24.90
CA THR A 5 -4.91 -22.59 -26.07
C THR A 5 -5.00 -21.79 -27.37
N PHE A 6 -4.04 -21.97 -28.29
CA PHE A 6 -4.01 -21.31 -29.60
C PHE A 6 -3.95 -22.32 -30.77
N PRO A 7 -4.38 -21.92 -31.98
CA PRO A 7 -4.47 -22.82 -33.13
C PRO A 7 -3.11 -23.32 -33.65
N GLU A 8 -2.01 -22.57 -33.43
CA GLU A 8 -0.69 -22.89 -34.01
C GLU A 8 0.42 -23.20 -32.98
N ALA A 9 0.17 -23.07 -31.67
CA ALA A 9 1.12 -23.47 -30.64
C ALA A 9 0.39 -24.01 -29.39
N LYS A 10 0.48 -25.33 -29.18
CA LYS A 10 0.13 -25.96 -27.90
C LYS A 10 1.28 -25.70 -26.93
N GLY A 11 1.06 -24.91 -25.89
CA GLY A 11 2.10 -24.60 -24.92
C GLY A 11 1.59 -23.94 -23.66
N GLU A 12 1.99 -24.45 -22.50
CA GLU A 12 1.79 -23.82 -21.19
C GLU A 12 3.06 -23.05 -20.77
N ILE A 13 2.88 -21.82 -20.31
CA ILE A 13 3.94 -21.02 -19.68
C ILE A 13 3.53 -20.79 -18.23
N GLU A 14 4.38 -21.18 -17.29
CA GLU A 14 4.22 -20.93 -15.86
C GLU A 14 5.42 -20.15 -15.34
N LEU A 15 5.13 -19.05 -14.64
CA LEU A 15 6.12 -18.14 -14.07
C LEU A 15 5.94 -18.06 -12.57
N LYS A 16 7.06 -17.89 -11.87
CA LYS A 16 7.11 -17.53 -10.46
C LYS A 16 7.93 -16.25 -10.31
N PHE A 17 7.38 -15.29 -9.61
CA PHE A 17 8.04 -14.02 -9.30
C PHE A 17 8.46 -13.99 -7.83
N TYR A 18 9.63 -13.43 -7.59
CA TYR A 18 10.20 -13.19 -6.28
C TYR A 18 10.21 -11.69 -6.06
N MET A 19 9.65 -11.26 -4.93
CA MET A 19 9.44 -9.85 -4.61
C MET A 19 9.92 -9.57 -3.19
N LYS A 20 10.35 -8.33 -2.94
CA LYS A 20 10.55 -7.79 -1.59
C LYS A 20 9.20 -7.44 -0.96
N ASP A 21 9.20 -7.26 0.36
CA ASP A 21 8.02 -6.83 1.13
C ASP A 21 7.44 -5.49 0.65
N ASP A 22 8.27 -4.67 0.04
CA ASP A 22 7.90 -3.37 -0.52
C ASP A 22 7.35 -3.46 -1.97
N GLY A 23 7.06 -4.67 -2.46
CA GLY A 23 6.52 -4.91 -3.81
C GLY A 23 7.56 -4.83 -4.94
N THR A 24 8.86 -4.68 -4.65
CA THR A 24 9.88 -4.66 -5.71
C THR A 24 10.14 -6.07 -6.24
N ILE A 25 10.00 -6.28 -7.55
CA ILE A 25 10.35 -7.53 -8.21
C ILE A 25 11.87 -7.66 -8.24
N VAL A 26 12.41 -8.77 -7.73
CA VAL A 26 13.87 -9.02 -7.67
C VAL A 26 14.32 -10.12 -8.61
N TYR A 27 13.42 -11.04 -8.96
CA TYR A 27 13.73 -12.17 -9.81
C TYR A 27 12.44 -12.83 -10.32
N TYR A 28 12.53 -13.54 -11.43
CA TYR A 28 11.48 -14.45 -11.91
C TYR A 28 12.12 -15.73 -12.42
N GLU A 29 11.37 -16.83 -12.38
CA GLU A 29 11.77 -18.07 -13.04
C GLU A 29 10.61 -18.68 -13.82
N PHE A 30 10.94 -19.34 -14.92
CA PHE A 30 10.01 -20.22 -15.61
C PHE A 30 9.94 -21.54 -14.88
N LEU A 31 8.77 -21.84 -14.31
CA LEU A 31 8.46 -23.20 -13.82
C LEU A 31 8.14 -24.12 -15.01
N LYS A 32 7.55 -23.55 -16.06
CA LYS A 32 7.20 -24.26 -17.29
C LYS A 32 7.28 -23.31 -18.49
N TYR A 33 7.83 -23.78 -19.61
CA TYR A 33 7.85 -23.04 -20.87
C TYR A 33 7.73 -24.01 -22.06
N GLU A 34 6.49 -24.30 -22.45
CA GLU A 34 6.18 -25.19 -23.58
C GLU A 34 5.89 -24.40 -24.86
N HIS A 35 6.70 -23.37 -25.16
CA HIS A 35 6.55 -22.55 -26.37
C HIS A 35 7.82 -22.58 -27.23
N SER A 36 7.76 -21.99 -28.44
CA SER A 36 8.89 -21.89 -29.36
C SER A 36 10.14 -21.27 -28.69
N LYS A 37 11.24 -22.04 -28.68
CA LYS A 37 12.53 -21.63 -28.12
C LYS A 37 13.34 -20.73 -29.05
N GLY A 38 14.50 -20.27 -28.60
CA GLY A 38 15.43 -19.47 -29.40
C GLY A 38 15.07 -17.98 -29.39
N ALA A 39 14.92 -17.38 -30.58
CA ALA A 39 14.66 -15.93 -30.70
C ALA A 39 13.33 -15.50 -30.05
N PHE A 40 12.32 -16.36 -30.04
CA PHE A 40 11.04 -16.08 -29.38
C PHE A 40 11.18 -16.00 -27.86
N GLN A 41 11.72 -17.07 -27.24
CA GLN A 41 11.98 -17.11 -25.81
C GLN A 41 12.89 -15.98 -25.35
N ARG A 42 13.92 -15.62 -26.15
CA ARG A 42 14.81 -14.51 -25.83
C ARG A 42 14.06 -13.19 -25.68
N ARG A 43 13.12 -12.87 -26.58
CA ARG A 43 12.33 -11.63 -26.48
C ARG A 43 11.40 -11.61 -25.26
N VAL A 44 10.85 -12.78 -24.90
CA VAL A 44 10.03 -12.89 -23.67
C VAL A 44 10.90 -12.62 -22.43
N ILE A 45 12.12 -13.19 -22.40
CA ILE A 45 13.10 -12.93 -21.33
C ILE A 45 13.50 -11.46 -21.31
N GLU A 46 13.89 -10.87 -22.44
CA GLU A 46 14.26 -9.46 -22.54
C GLU A 46 13.14 -8.53 -22.03
N PHE A 47 11.88 -8.87 -22.31
CA PHE A 47 10.74 -8.14 -21.76
C PHE A 47 10.57 -8.35 -20.25
N LEU A 48 10.62 -9.59 -19.76
CA LEU A 48 10.50 -9.90 -18.33
C LEU A 48 11.64 -9.30 -17.49
N ASP A 49 12.85 -9.20 -18.05
CA ASP A 49 14.01 -8.59 -17.40
C ASP A 49 13.79 -7.09 -17.11
N THR A 50 12.91 -6.42 -17.86
CA THR A 50 12.55 -5.00 -17.60
C THR A 50 11.79 -4.79 -16.29
N PHE A 51 11.24 -5.85 -15.71
CA PHE A 51 10.51 -5.79 -14.45
C PHE A 51 11.43 -6.01 -13.24
N ILE A 52 12.67 -6.46 -13.44
CA ILE A 52 13.62 -6.64 -12.34
C ILE A 52 14.02 -5.25 -11.82
N GLY A 53 13.74 -5.00 -10.55
CA GLY A 53 13.92 -3.71 -9.89
C GLY A 53 12.68 -2.81 -9.91
N THR A 54 11.62 -3.21 -10.61
CA THR A 54 10.37 -2.44 -10.71
C THR A 54 9.44 -2.77 -9.55
N LYS A 55 8.69 -1.77 -9.07
CA LYS A 55 7.57 -1.97 -8.16
C LYS A 55 6.39 -2.63 -8.88
N THR A 56 5.64 -3.46 -8.18
CA THR A 56 4.39 -4.04 -8.70
C THR A 56 3.40 -2.98 -9.17
N ASP A 57 3.32 -1.85 -8.47
CA ASP A 57 2.44 -0.73 -8.82
C ASP A 57 2.78 -0.11 -10.19
N ASP A 58 4.03 -0.22 -10.64
CA ASP A 58 4.52 0.34 -11.91
C ASP A 58 4.46 -0.65 -13.08
N ILE A 59 3.92 -1.87 -12.88
CA ILE A 59 3.87 -2.92 -13.92
C ILE A 59 3.17 -2.41 -15.18
N THR A 60 2.00 -1.78 -15.06
CA THR A 60 1.25 -1.25 -16.21
C THR A 60 2.06 -0.23 -17.01
N GLN A 61 2.77 0.67 -16.32
CA GLN A 61 3.63 1.67 -16.97
C GLN A 61 4.83 1.01 -17.65
N THR A 62 5.48 0.07 -16.96
CA THR A 62 6.61 -0.72 -17.49
C THR A 62 6.22 -1.49 -18.76
N ILE A 63 5.03 -2.08 -18.80
CA ILE A 63 4.48 -2.73 -20.01
C ILE A 63 4.37 -1.70 -21.14
N ALA A 64 3.78 -0.53 -20.88
CA ALA A 64 3.59 0.51 -21.89
C ALA A 64 4.91 1.01 -22.48
N ASP A 65 5.92 1.24 -21.63
CA ASP A 65 7.22 1.76 -22.04
C ASP A 65 8.05 0.74 -22.83
N ASN A 66 7.81 -0.56 -22.63
CA ASN A 66 8.62 -1.64 -23.20
C ASN A 66 7.91 -2.45 -24.31
N LYS A 67 6.75 -1.99 -24.81
CA LYS A 67 6.01 -2.66 -25.91
C LYS A 67 6.87 -2.96 -27.15
N GLY A 68 7.88 -2.13 -27.41
CA GLY A 68 8.78 -2.29 -28.56
C GLY A 68 9.68 -3.54 -28.48
N LEU A 69 9.99 -4.06 -27.29
CA LEU A 69 10.97 -5.14 -27.11
C LEU A 69 10.48 -6.48 -27.65
N TYR A 70 9.16 -6.70 -27.65
CA TYR A 70 8.56 -7.98 -27.98
C TYR A 70 7.66 -7.93 -29.21
N ALA A 71 7.84 -6.97 -30.11
CA ALA A 71 6.99 -6.75 -31.29
C ALA A 71 6.77 -7.98 -32.22
N ARG A 72 7.64 -9.00 -32.15
CA ARG A 72 7.52 -10.26 -32.89
C ARG A 72 7.09 -11.46 -32.04
N SER A 73 6.77 -11.22 -30.79
CA SER A 73 6.25 -12.16 -29.79
C SER A 73 4.99 -11.60 -29.13
N THR A 74 4.29 -10.66 -29.78
CA THR A 74 3.13 -9.93 -29.25
C THR A 74 2.04 -10.87 -28.77
N GLU A 75 1.67 -11.88 -29.56
CA GLU A 75 0.63 -12.83 -29.16
C GLU A 75 0.96 -13.55 -27.85
N THR A 76 2.21 -14.01 -27.67
CA THR A 76 2.64 -14.67 -26.43
C THR A 76 2.68 -13.68 -25.26
N VAL A 77 3.27 -12.50 -25.48
CA VAL A 77 3.47 -11.53 -24.40
C VAL A 77 2.13 -10.91 -23.99
N ASP A 78 1.36 -10.39 -24.94
CA ASP A 78 0.12 -9.68 -24.66
C ASP A 78 -1.00 -10.61 -24.15
N ASN A 79 -1.06 -11.88 -24.60
CA ASN A 79 -2.13 -12.80 -24.18
C ASN A 79 -1.76 -13.70 -22.99
N ILE A 80 -0.48 -13.79 -22.60
CA ILE A 80 -0.05 -14.69 -21.51
C ILE A 80 0.75 -13.91 -20.46
N ILE A 81 1.86 -13.29 -20.86
CA ILE A 81 2.79 -12.67 -19.92
C ILE A 81 2.18 -11.42 -19.27
N VAL A 82 1.58 -10.54 -20.06
CA VAL A 82 0.91 -9.31 -19.59
C VAL A 82 -0.21 -9.65 -18.61
N PRO A 83 -1.15 -10.57 -18.89
CA PRO A 83 -2.15 -10.98 -17.91
C PRO A 83 -1.56 -11.49 -16.58
N ILE A 84 -0.50 -12.29 -16.62
CA ILE A 84 0.19 -12.76 -15.39
C ILE A 84 0.75 -11.58 -14.60
N LEU A 85 1.43 -10.64 -15.28
CA LEU A 85 1.99 -9.46 -14.64
C LEU A 85 0.90 -8.57 -14.03
N LEU A 86 -0.23 -8.38 -14.72
CA LEU A 86 -1.36 -7.60 -14.20
C LEU A 86 -2.04 -8.28 -13.01
N GLU A 87 -2.11 -9.61 -12.97
CA GLU A 87 -2.57 -10.34 -11.78
C GLU A 87 -1.62 -10.15 -10.59
N ILE A 88 -0.31 -10.12 -10.83
CA ILE A 88 0.69 -9.84 -9.79
C ILE A 88 0.55 -8.40 -9.29
N GLN A 89 0.38 -7.43 -10.19
CA GLN A 89 0.12 -6.04 -9.83
C GLN A 89 -1.11 -5.96 -8.92
N GLU A 90 -2.23 -6.55 -9.33
CA GLU A 90 -3.49 -6.53 -8.57
C GLU A 90 -3.35 -7.18 -7.20
N ALA A 91 -2.69 -8.34 -7.13
CA ALA A 91 -2.50 -9.09 -5.88
C ALA A 91 -1.57 -8.38 -4.87
N ASN A 92 -0.77 -7.40 -5.32
CA ASN A 92 0.18 -6.67 -4.48
C ASN A 92 -0.18 -5.19 -4.30
N LYS A 93 -1.37 -4.74 -4.71
CA LYS A 93 -1.79 -3.36 -4.49
C LYS A 93 -1.78 -3.02 -3.01
N GLY A 94 -1.10 -1.92 -2.66
CA GLY A 94 -1.17 -1.36 -1.32
C GLY A 94 -2.57 -0.82 -0.98
N PRO A 95 -2.89 -0.61 0.31
CA PRO A 95 -4.20 -0.11 0.75
C PRO A 95 -4.63 1.20 0.07
N LEU A 96 -3.68 2.10 -0.21
CA LEU A 96 -3.95 3.36 -0.89
C LEU A 96 -4.30 3.18 -2.36
N ALA A 97 -3.59 2.31 -3.08
CA ALA A 97 -3.91 1.98 -4.47
C ALA A 97 -5.28 1.27 -4.58
N ILE A 98 -5.64 0.46 -3.58
CA ILE A 98 -6.99 -0.14 -3.47
C ILE A 98 -8.05 0.95 -3.23
N ALA A 99 -7.76 1.93 -2.39
CA ALA A 99 -8.71 2.96 -1.99
C ALA A 99 -8.93 4.05 -3.04
N PHE A 100 -7.86 4.46 -3.73
CA PHE A 100 -7.81 5.66 -4.57
C PHE A 100 -7.37 5.38 -6.02
N GLY A 101 -7.02 4.14 -6.37
CA GLY A 101 -6.60 3.77 -7.72
C GLY A 101 -5.25 4.36 -8.10
N ASN A 102 -5.15 4.99 -9.27
CA ASN A 102 -4.00 5.83 -9.61
C ASN A 102 -4.21 7.21 -8.98
N TYR A 103 -3.36 7.58 -8.03
CA TYR A 103 -3.55 8.80 -7.24
C TYR A 103 -2.30 9.67 -7.16
N THR A 104 -2.53 10.96 -6.93
CA THR A 104 -1.52 11.93 -6.51
C THR A 104 -1.85 12.45 -5.12
N ILE A 105 -0.82 12.86 -4.38
CA ILE A 105 -0.96 13.46 -3.05
C ILE A 105 -0.28 14.83 -3.09
N GLU A 106 -1.02 15.86 -2.70
CA GLU A 106 -0.52 17.23 -2.60
C GLU A 106 -0.86 17.84 -1.23
N GLU A 107 0.01 18.71 -0.71
CA GLU A 107 -0.25 19.40 0.57
C GLU A 107 -1.37 20.43 0.42
N ASP A 108 -2.35 20.43 1.34
CA ASP A 108 -3.41 21.42 1.38
C ASP A 108 -2.86 22.73 1.95
N ALA A 109 -2.46 23.65 1.06
CA ALA A 109 -1.88 24.95 1.44
C ALA A 109 -2.86 25.86 2.21
N THR A 110 -4.15 25.52 2.28
CA THR A 110 -5.15 26.28 3.04
C THR A 110 -5.31 25.77 4.48
N PHE A 111 -4.76 24.60 4.78
CA PHE A 111 -4.83 24.01 6.11
C PHE A 111 -3.96 24.80 7.11
N THR A 112 -4.53 25.10 8.27
CA THR A 112 -3.79 25.72 9.38
C THR A 112 -3.44 24.65 10.39
N SER A 113 -2.15 24.39 10.56
CA SER A 113 -1.66 23.40 11.54
C SER A 113 -2.15 23.71 12.95
N THR A 114 -2.50 22.66 13.70
CA THR A 114 -2.82 22.73 15.12
C THR A 114 -1.64 22.26 15.97
N GLU A 115 -1.81 22.21 17.30
CA GLU A 115 -0.79 21.66 18.19
C GLU A 115 -0.49 20.18 17.89
N ILE A 116 -1.49 19.42 17.43
CA ILE A 116 -1.39 17.96 17.23
C ILE A 116 -1.31 17.60 15.75
N ILE A 117 -2.08 18.28 14.88
CA ILE A 117 -2.13 18.00 13.44
C ILE A 117 -1.25 19.00 12.70
N SER A 118 -0.16 18.51 12.12
CA SER A 118 0.84 19.36 11.45
C SER A 118 0.52 19.60 9.98
N LYS A 119 -0.15 18.65 9.32
CA LYS A 119 -0.41 18.69 7.88
C LYS A 119 -1.75 18.08 7.51
N LYS A 120 -2.29 18.59 6.42
CA LYS A 120 -3.35 17.97 5.63
C LYS A 120 -2.88 17.85 4.19
N GLU A 121 -3.16 16.72 3.57
CA GLU A 121 -2.90 16.49 2.16
C GLU A 121 -4.19 16.10 1.44
N LEU A 122 -4.34 16.55 0.19
CA LEU A 122 -5.42 16.19 -0.71
C LEU A 122 -4.96 15.02 -1.57
N ILE A 123 -5.85 14.06 -1.78
CA ILE A 123 -5.60 12.86 -2.58
C ILE A 123 -6.57 12.91 -3.77
N GLU A 124 -6.02 12.97 -4.97
CA GLU A 124 -6.79 12.95 -6.22
C GLU A 124 -6.50 11.66 -6.96
N GLY A 125 -7.54 10.91 -7.35
CA GLY A 125 -7.39 9.64 -8.06
C GLY A 125 -8.71 9.13 -8.63
N ASP A 126 -8.85 7.80 -8.77
CA ASP A 126 -10.12 7.16 -9.16
C ASP A 126 -11.22 7.42 -8.11
N SER A 127 -10.80 7.64 -6.87
CA SER A 127 -11.60 8.21 -5.80
C SER A 127 -10.76 9.26 -5.08
N ASN A 128 -11.41 10.32 -4.64
CA ASN A 128 -10.73 11.39 -3.92
C ASN A 128 -10.74 11.13 -2.41
N GLY A 129 -9.84 11.82 -1.72
CA GLY A 129 -9.74 11.76 -0.28
C GLY A 129 -8.77 12.78 0.26
N PHE A 130 -8.39 12.57 1.51
CA PHE A 130 -7.43 13.42 2.22
C PHE A 130 -6.66 12.61 3.24
N ALA A 131 -5.51 13.14 3.64
CA ALA A 131 -4.72 12.59 4.73
C ALA A 131 -4.41 13.65 5.78
N TYR A 132 -4.30 13.24 7.04
CA TYR A 132 -3.84 14.08 8.14
C TYR A 132 -2.59 13.49 8.76
N THR A 133 -1.57 14.32 8.97
CA THR A 133 -0.38 13.97 9.75
C THR A 133 -0.51 14.56 11.15
N GLY A 134 -0.51 13.69 12.16
CA GLY A 134 -0.56 14.06 13.56
C GLY A 134 0.63 13.54 14.34
N SER A 135 1.13 14.34 15.27
CA SER A 135 2.25 13.96 16.13
C SER A 135 1.98 14.31 17.58
N LYS A 136 2.51 13.50 18.49
CA LYS A 136 2.48 13.81 19.92
C LYS A 136 3.67 13.20 20.65
N SER A 137 4.20 13.98 21.59
CA SER A 137 5.23 13.56 22.53
C SER A 137 4.64 13.34 23.93
N TYR A 138 5.18 12.37 24.66
CA TYR A 138 4.90 12.16 26.08
C TYR A 138 6.17 11.75 26.82
N THR A 139 6.35 12.28 28.04
CA THR A 139 7.44 11.90 28.93
C THR A 139 6.92 10.85 29.92
N PHE A 140 7.38 9.63 29.74
CA PHE A 140 7.15 8.49 30.62
C PHE A 140 8.14 8.55 31.82
N PRO A 141 7.88 7.83 32.91
CA PRO A 141 8.76 7.84 34.09
C PRO A 141 10.24 7.53 33.79
N GLU A 142 10.52 6.71 32.77
CA GLU A 142 11.87 6.25 32.41
C GLU A 142 12.27 6.52 30.95
N ALA A 143 11.40 7.17 30.17
CA ALA A 143 11.63 7.39 28.74
C ALA A 143 10.89 8.63 28.22
N LYS A 144 11.31 9.18 27.08
CA LYS A 144 10.49 10.09 26.29
C LYS A 144 10.04 9.34 25.05
N GLY A 145 8.76 9.43 24.72
CA GLY A 145 8.23 8.87 23.49
C GLY A 145 7.61 9.92 22.59
N GLU A 146 7.86 9.78 21.29
CA GLU A 146 7.27 10.61 20.25
C GLU A 146 6.77 9.70 19.13
N ILE A 147 5.52 9.90 18.72
CA ILE A 147 4.91 9.15 17.62
C ILE A 147 4.31 10.16 16.66
N GLU A 148 4.57 9.93 15.37
CA GLU A 148 3.96 10.64 14.25
C GLU A 148 3.25 9.63 13.36
N LEU A 149 1.98 9.90 13.11
CA LEU A 149 1.08 9.07 12.32
C LEU A 149 0.51 9.88 11.17
N LYS A 150 0.36 9.23 10.03
CA LYS A 150 -0.44 9.74 8.92
C LYS A 150 -1.63 8.83 8.71
N PHE A 151 -2.84 9.41 8.69
CA PHE A 151 -4.09 8.70 8.42
C PHE A 151 -4.61 9.11 7.06
N TYR A 152 -5.06 8.13 6.28
CA TYR A 152 -5.61 8.31 4.95
C TYR A 152 -7.10 8.01 4.98
N MET A 153 -7.90 8.92 4.44
CA MET A 153 -9.35 8.85 4.42
C MET A 153 -9.91 9.11 3.04
N LYS A 154 -11.03 8.47 2.71
CA LYS A 154 -11.87 8.86 1.58
C LYS A 154 -12.58 10.18 1.87
N ASP A 155 -13.09 10.85 0.84
CA ASP A 155 -13.88 12.08 0.96
C ASP A 155 -15.03 11.99 1.97
N ASP A 156 -15.61 10.80 2.11
CA ASP A 156 -16.70 10.55 3.04
C ASP A 156 -16.23 10.32 4.49
N GLY A 157 -14.95 10.56 4.79
CA GLY A 157 -14.33 10.40 6.10
C GLY A 157 -14.01 8.95 6.48
N THR A 158 -14.17 7.97 5.58
CA THR A 158 -13.80 6.57 5.87
C THR A 158 -12.29 6.43 5.93
N ILE A 159 -11.76 5.97 7.06
CA ILE A 159 -10.33 5.70 7.24
C ILE A 159 -9.98 4.42 6.46
N VAL A 160 -9.02 4.50 5.55
CA VAL A 160 -8.62 3.37 4.69
C VAL A 160 -7.23 2.85 5.00
N TYR A 161 -6.37 3.68 5.58
CA TYR A 161 -5.02 3.31 5.95
C TYR A 161 -4.43 4.26 6.99
N TYR A 162 -3.39 3.81 7.67
CA TYR A 162 -2.51 4.67 8.45
C TYR A 162 -1.07 4.17 8.32
N GLU A 163 -0.10 5.07 8.52
CA GLU A 163 1.30 4.71 8.61
C GLU A 163 2.00 5.45 9.77
N PHE A 164 3.01 4.81 10.34
CA PHE A 164 3.93 5.46 11.27
C PHE A 164 5.02 6.17 10.48
N LEU A 165 5.04 7.51 10.53
CA LEU A 165 6.17 8.29 10.03
C LEU A 165 7.32 8.29 11.05
N LYS A 166 6.96 8.24 12.34
CA LYS A 166 7.90 8.19 13.45
C LYS A 166 7.34 7.34 14.60
N TYR A 167 8.17 6.49 15.18
CA TYR A 167 7.84 5.72 16.39
C TYR A 167 9.07 5.62 17.30
N GLU A 168 9.23 6.60 18.18
CA GLU A 168 10.30 6.68 19.17
C GLU A 168 9.79 6.20 20.53
N HIS A 169 9.33 4.95 20.62
CA HIS A 169 8.88 4.37 21.88
C HIS A 169 9.22 2.88 21.96
N SER A 170 8.91 2.23 23.08
CA SER A 170 9.05 0.79 23.28
C SER A 170 8.39 0.00 22.16
N LYS A 171 9.22 -0.74 21.40
CA LYS A 171 8.81 -1.61 20.28
C LYS A 171 8.38 -3.00 20.78
N GLY A 172 8.07 -3.91 19.84
CA GLY A 172 7.69 -5.29 20.16
C GLY A 172 6.24 -5.41 20.63
N GLY A 173 6.01 -6.09 21.76
CA GLY A 173 4.65 -6.37 22.24
C GLY A 173 3.81 -5.13 22.56
N PHE A 174 4.43 -3.99 22.88
CA PHE A 174 3.74 -2.71 23.08
C PHE A 174 3.26 -2.12 21.76
N GLN A 175 4.17 -1.97 20.80
CA GLN A 175 3.83 -1.47 19.46
C GLN A 175 2.78 -2.36 18.78
N LYS A 176 2.87 -3.68 18.94
CA LYS A 176 1.88 -4.62 18.38
C LYS A 176 0.46 -4.32 18.86
N ARG A 177 0.27 -3.98 20.14
CA ARG A 177 -1.05 -3.63 20.68
C ARG A 177 -1.58 -2.30 20.17
N ILE A 178 -0.67 -1.34 19.96
CA ILE A 178 -1.02 -0.07 19.33
C ILE A 178 -1.46 -0.30 17.88
N ILE A 179 -0.76 -1.15 17.13
CA ILE A 179 -1.16 -1.57 15.77
C ILE A 179 -2.53 -2.24 15.81
N GLU A 180 -2.73 -3.26 16.66
CA GLU A 180 -4.02 -3.95 16.80
C GLU A 180 -5.16 -2.99 17.14
N PHE A 181 -4.89 -1.93 17.92
CA PHE A 181 -5.87 -0.89 18.21
C PHE A 181 -6.12 0.04 17.01
N LEU A 182 -5.07 0.50 16.32
CA LEU A 182 -5.19 1.34 15.13
C LEU A 182 -5.88 0.63 13.96
N ASP A 183 -5.69 -0.68 13.84
CA ASP A 183 -6.34 -1.53 12.83
C ASP A 183 -7.87 -1.53 12.99
N THR A 184 -8.41 -1.26 14.19
CA THR A 184 -9.87 -1.16 14.41
C THR A 184 -10.52 0.05 13.75
N PHE A 185 -9.73 1.05 13.35
CA PHE A 185 -10.23 2.24 12.67
C PHE A 185 -10.31 2.06 11.15
N ILE A 186 -9.63 1.06 10.59
CA ILE A 186 -9.71 0.79 9.15
C ILE A 186 -11.14 0.38 8.78
N GLY A 187 -11.74 1.14 7.86
CA GLY A 187 -13.13 0.97 7.43
C GLY A 187 -14.16 1.72 8.29
N THR A 188 -13.76 2.40 9.37
CA THR A 188 -14.65 3.25 10.16
C THR A 188 -14.64 4.69 9.66
N LYS A 189 -15.68 5.46 10.02
CA LYS A 189 -15.73 6.90 9.76
C LYS A 189 -14.94 7.64 10.82
N ALA A 190 -14.19 8.67 10.41
CA ALA A 190 -13.46 9.55 11.31
C ALA A 190 -14.38 10.20 12.38
N GLU A 191 -15.62 10.54 12.02
CA GLU A 191 -16.62 11.07 12.98
C GLU A 191 -16.99 10.10 14.11
N ASN A 192 -16.68 8.81 13.96
CA ASN A 192 -16.96 7.75 14.93
C ASN A 192 -15.73 7.37 15.76
N ILE A 193 -14.60 8.07 15.62
CA ILE A 193 -13.35 7.77 16.33
C ILE A 193 -13.58 7.65 17.85
N THR A 194 -14.26 8.62 18.47
CA THR A 194 -14.56 8.60 19.91
C THR A 194 -15.27 7.31 20.32
N GLN A 195 -16.25 6.86 19.52
CA GLN A 195 -16.98 5.62 19.80
C GLN A 195 -16.08 4.38 19.59
N THR A 196 -15.31 4.35 18.51
CA THR A 196 -14.36 3.25 18.23
C THR A 196 -13.31 3.11 19.35
N ILE A 197 -12.82 4.23 19.91
CA ILE A 197 -11.91 4.23 21.07
C ILE A 197 -12.59 3.58 22.29
N ALA A 198 -13.83 3.95 22.58
CA ALA A 198 -14.57 3.44 23.73
C ALA A 198 -14.81 1.93 23.63
N ASP A 199 -15.20 1.45 22.44
CA ASP A 199 -15.49 0.04 22.20
C ASP A 199 -14.25 -0.85 22.25
N ASN A 200 -13.07 -0.30 21.94
CA ASN A 200 -11.82 -1.05 21.79
C ASN A 200 -10.79 -0.78 22.88
N LYS A 201 -11.17 -0.11 23.98
CA LYS A 201 -10.27 0.25 25.10
C LYS A 201 -9.49 -0.94 25.69
N GLY A 202 -10.05 -2.15 25.61
CA GLY A 202 -9.39 -3.36 26.11
C GLY A 202 -8.12 -3.78 25.34
N LEU A 203 -8.00 -3.45 24.05
CA LEU A 203 -6.93 -3.92 23.17
C LEU A 203 -5.54 -3.39 23.59
N TYR A 204 -5.49 -2.15 24.06
CA TYR A 204 -4.25 -1.49 24.48
C TYR A 204 -4.03 -1.47 25.99
N SER A 205 -4.71 -2.32 26.78
CA SER A 205 -4.63 -2.34 28.26
C SER A 205 -3.23 -2.49 28.87
N ARG A 206 -2.24 -2.98 28.11
CA ARG A 206 -0.81 -3.06 28.49
C ARG A 206 0.07 -2.02 27.80
N SER A 207 -0.55 -1.08 27.11
CA SER A 207 0.08 0.02 26.37
C SER A 207 -0.72 1.31 26.59
N THR A 208 -1.44 1.38 27.72
CA THR A 208 -2.38 2.45 28.08
C THR A 208 -1.73 3.82 28.06
N GLU A 209 -0.53 3.96 28.60
CA GLU A 209 0.13 5.27 28.61
C GLU A 209 0.44 5.78 27.19
N THR A 210 0.92 4.92 26.30
CA THR A 210 1.15 5.29 24.89
C THR A 210 -0.18 5.57 24.18
N ALA A 211 -1.17 4.69 24.37
CA ALA A 211 -2.47 4.85 23.73
C ALA A 211 -3.18 6.13 24.19
N GLU A 212 -3.36 6.32 25.50
CA GLU A 212 -4.15 7.42 26.05
C GLU A 212 -3.42 8.78 26.00
N ASN A 213 -2.09 8.82 26.08
CA ASN A 213 -1.36 10.11 26.08
C ASN A 213 -0.85 10.54 24.70
N ILE A 214 -0.72 9.62 23.74
CA ILE A 214 -0.18 9.91 22.40
C ILE A 214 -1.21 9.60 21.31
N ILE A 215 -1.63 8.34 21.18
CA ILE A 215 -2.42 7.86 20.04
C ILE A 215 -3.85 8.43 20.06
N VAL A 216 -4.56 8.32 21.19
CA VAL A 216 -5.93 8.80 21.37
C VAL A 216 -6.02 10.32 21.11
N PRO A 217 -5.12 11.17 21.64
CA PRO A 217 -5.15 12.59 21.30
C PRO A 217 -4.96 12.90 19.82
N ILE A 218 -4.11 12.14 19.09
CA ILE A 218 -3.95 12.28 17.64
C ILE A 218 -5.28 11.95 16.94
N LEU A 219 -5.88 10.80 17.29
CA LEU A 219 -7.16 10.36 16.73
C LEU A 219 -8.29 11.37 16.99
N LEU A 220 -8.41 11.88 18.21
CA LEU A 220 -9.44 12.87 18.57
C LEU A 220 -9.23 14.23 17.88
N ALA A 221 -7.98 14.61 17.64
CA ALA A 221 -7.68 15.80 16.84
C ALA A 221 -8.14 15.60 15.38
N ILE A 222 -7.88 14.43 14.79
CA ILE A 222 -8.40 14.08 13.45
C ILE A 222 -9.93 14.11 13.41
N GLU A 223 -10.60 13.51 14.41
CA GLU A 223 -12.07 13.55 14.49
C GLU A 223 -12.60 14.99 14.53
N THR A 224 -11.87 15.91 15.18
CA THR A 224 -12.24 17.32 15.24
C THR A 224 -12.07 18.01 13.90
N GLU A 225 -11.02 17.70 13.13
CA GLU A 225 -10.76 18.29 11.80
C GLU A 225 -11.74 17.78 10.72
N VAL A 226 -12.41 16.65 10.93
CA VAL A 226 -13.36 16.06 9.96
C VAL A 226 -14.82 16.47 10.24
N LYS A 227 -15.12 16.98 11.45
CA LYS A 227 -16.46 17.45 11.84
C LYS A 227 -16.74 18.87 11.35
#